data_AF-A0A1L7D496-F1
#
_entry.id   AF-A0A1L7D496-F1
#
_cell.length_a   1.000
_cell.length_b   1.000
_cell.length_c   1.000
_cell.angle_alpha   90.00
_cell.angle_beta   90.00
_cell.angle_gamma   90.00
#
_symmetry.space_group_name_H-M   'P 1'
#
loop_
_entity.id
_entity.type
_entity.pdbx_description
1 polymer ?
#
loop_
_entity_poly.entity_id
_entity_poly.type
_entity_poly.pdbx_seq_one_letter_code
_entity_poly.pdbx_strand_id
1 'polypeptide(L)'
;MTVQTASPASKTRGTRRTPRRAQRLHGRHAVSAIPAPRYYPWTRKDTISTLVIATLAFITRFAGLSFATSDGTPVFDEKHYVPQAFDMVRSWDNLLIGGIEFNPGFGLVVHPPLGKQIIALSEMVFGYTPLGWRVAGALLGVGVVLLTMQLARTISASWQVAAMAGFIAVFDGVLLVTSRFGMLDIFQTFFIVAAAYALARDHEQVRARLHAAWENRQLGRSPFGPRFGFRWWRFTAGVMLGMSLGVKWSGLYFIMFFGLMSVFSDLALRRRYGVRRHITGALIRDTPAALASLVALPVAIYVWTWRAWFASDTAVYRHAKVDGTIESGSALKLLPEAVSGWFYYHKSVLDFHASLTSSSGHSHPWDSKPWAWLVGARPVLYYSNTDLDCLLGSSCRQMIYLFGTPIIWWLIVPAVLWGLWSLVIGRDRRFLVPLVGFAAAFVPWLASFDRQMYFFYAVPFIPFVIVLIALALGQLSGTGKQISPAGLGNVIRGLAGGPVSRGTVLVTVYLAAVLAFFLVFSSNLYGYTVPDWWYESLMWMPSWR
;
A
#
# COMPACT_ATOMS: atom_id res chain seq x y z
N MET A 1 73.29 51.29 -42.56
CA MET A 1 73.05 52.73 -42.32
C MET A 1 72.40 52.88 -40.96
N THR A 2 73.13 53.50 -40.01
CA THR A 2 72.68 54.36 -38.88
C THR A 2 71.49 53.93 -38.01
N VAL A 3 71.46 54.00 -36.67
CA VAL A 3 72.31 54.55 -35.60
C VAL A 3 71.64 54.09 -34.28
N GLN A 4 72.43 53.81 -33.23
CA GLN A 4 71.98 53.69 -31.84
C GLN A 4 71.53 55.05 -31.28
N THR A 5 70.51 55.09 -30.41
CA THR A 5 70.47 56.09 -29.33
C THR A 5 69.74 55.55 -28.09
N ALA A 6 70.22 56.06 -26.95
CA ALA A 6 70.06 55.56 -25.60
C ALA A 6 68.80 56.04 -24.85
N SER A 7 68.64 55.43 -23.68
CA SER A 7 67.65 55.62 -22.60
C SER A 7 67.50 57.06 -22.09
N PRO A 8 66.44 57.36 -21.28
CA PRO A 8 66.75 57.53 -19.86
C PRO A 8 65.72 56.93 -18.88
N ALA A 9 66.26 56.53 -17.73
CA ALA A 9 65.51 56.11 -16.56
C ALA A 9 64.72 57.26 -15.91
N SER A 10 63.51 56.97 -15.44
CA SER A 10 62.91 57.70 -14.32
C SER A 10 62.42 56.71 -13.25
N LYS A 11 62.84 56.97 -12.01
CA LYS A 11 62.42 56.26 -10.80
C LYS A 11 61.11 56.87 -10.31
N THR A 12 60.06 56.08 -10.15
CA THR A 12 58.96 56.40 -9.23
C THR A 12 58.66 55.21 -8.33
N ARG A 13 58.90 55.41 -7.03
CA ARG A 13 58.47 54.58 -5.90
C ARG A 13 56.96 54.37 -5.94
N GLY A 14 56.48 53.19 -5.55
CA GLY A 14 55.04 53.05 -5.24
C GLY A 14 54.51 51.62 -5.07
N THR A 15 54.79 51.02 -3.92
CA THR A 15 53.95 49.99 -3.26
C THR A 15 53.68 48.65 -3.98
N ARG A 16 54.44 47.62 -3.58
CA ARG A 16 53.99 46.22 -3.57
C ARG A 16 52.71 46.12 -2.73
N ARG A 17 51.54 46.03 -3.36
CA ARG A 17 50.33 45.48 -2.73
C ARG A 17 50.31 43.98 -2.98
N THR A 18 50.69 43.23 -1.95
CA THR A 18 50.45 41.79 -1.85
C THR A 18 48.94 41.49 -1.86
N PRO A 19 48.53 40.32 -2.38
CA PRO A 19 47.12 40.02 -2.65
C PRO A 19 46.43 39.59 -1.36
N ARG A 20 45.65 40.49 -0.76
CA ARG A 20 44.88 40.18 0.46
C ARG A 20 43.46 40.73 0.40
N ARG A 21 42.68 40.37 -0.64
CA ARG A 21 41.22 40.58 -0.59
C ARG A 21 40.36 39.75 -1.56
N ALA A 22 40.76 38.51 -1.88
CA ALA A 22 39.91 37.55 -2.60
C ALA A 22 39.59 36.26 -1.80
N GLN A 23 39.71 36.31 -0.46
CA GLN A 23 39.58 35.14 0.42
C GLN A 23 38.71 35.40 1.66
N ARG A 24 37.58 36.11 1.51
CA ARG A 24 36.59 36.26 2.60
C ARG A 24 35.13 36.20 2.13
N LEU A 25 34.81 35.18 1.32
CA LEU A 25 33.43 34.69 1.13
C LEU A 25 33.28 33.19 1.41
N HIS A 26 34.20 32.61 2.20
CA HIS A 26 33.98 31.30 2.81
C HIS A 26 33.22 31.50 4.14
N GLY A 27 31.96 31.92 4.01
CA GLY A 27 31.02 31.95 5.11
C GLY A 27 30.67 30.53 5.53
N ARG A 28 31.29 30.07 6.63
CA ARG A 28 30.81 29.08 7.60
C ARG A 28 29.68 28.18 7.10
N HIS A 29 30.03 27.15 6.34
CA HIS A 29 29.51 25.79 6.38
C HIS A 29 30.28 25.06 5.27
N ALA A 30 31.38 24.39 5.63
CA ALA A 30 31.88 23.30 4.80
C ALA A 30 30.76 22.25 4.82
N VAL A 31 29.83 22.36 3.87
CA VAL A 31 28.73 21.41 3.72
C VAL A 31 29.40 20.07 3.50
N SER A 32 29.23 19.16 4.46
CA SER A 32 29.63 17.77 4.29
C SER A 32 29.13 17.28 2.94
N ALA A 33 29.99 16.60 2.17
CA ALA A 33 29.66 16.14 0.84
C ALA A 33 28.31 15.40 0.88
N ILE A 34 27.31 15.95 0.19
CA ILE A 34 25.95 15.40 0.25
C ILE A 34 25.99 14.07 -0.50
N PRO A 35 25.59 12.95 0.15
CA PRO A 35 25.64 11.65 -0.51
C PRO A 35 24.80 11.64 -1.78
N ALA A 36 25.45 11.30 -2.89
CA ALA A 36 24.80 11.16 -4.19
C ALA A 36 23.56 10.24 -4.10
N PRO A 37 22.51 10.51 -4.88
CA PRO A 37 21.43 9.57 -5.11
C PRO A 37 22.02 8.22 -5.55
N ARG A 38 21.60 7.14 -4.90
CA ARG A 38 22.02 5.80 -5.29
C ARG A 38 21.21 5.41 -6.52
N TYR A 39 21.87 5.22 -7.66
CA TYR A 39 21.27 4.55 -8.81
C TYR A 39 21.53 3.05 -8.67
N TYR A 40 20.48 2.24 -8.78
CA TYR A 40 20.62 0.79 -8.77
C TYR A 40 20.04 0.23 -10.07
N PRO A 41 20.90 -0.25 -10.99
CA PRO A 41 20.45 -0.78 -12.27
C PRO A 41 19.59 -2.02 -12.06
N TRP A 42 18.61 -2.24 -12.94
CA TRP A 42 17.87 -3.49 -12.97
C TRP A 42 18.79 -4.61 -13.43
N THR A 43 18.93 -5.65 -12.61
CA THR A 43 19.86 -6.75 -12.88
C THR A 43 19.12 -8.02 -13.32
N ARG A 44 19.85 -9.01 -13.86
CA ARG A 44 19.30 -10.34 -14.15
C ARG A 44 18.65 -10.98 -12.90
N LYS A 45 19.21 -10.73 -11.71
CA LYS A 45 18.69 -11.25 -10.44
C LYS A 45 17.33 -10.65 -10.10
N ASP A 46 17.12 -9.37 -10.41
CA ASP A 46 15.81 -8.72 -10.26
C ASP A 46 14.76 -9.34 -11.19
N THR A 47 15.12 -9.61 -12.46
CA THR A 47 14.21 -10.28 -13.40
C THR A 47 13.85 -11.67 -12.90
N ILE A 48 14.83 -12.49 -12.53
CA ILE A 48 14.60 -13.87 -12.08
C ILE A 48 13.73 -13.88 -10.81
N SER A 49 14.07 -13.10 -9.79
CA SER A 49 13.30 -13.07 -8.56
C SER A 49 11.88 -12.57 -8.80
N THR A 50 11.69 -11.54 -9.63
CA THR A 50 10.36 -11.02 -9.96
C THR A 50 9.52 -12.05 -10.70
N LEU A 51 10.09 -12.77 -11.67
CA LEU A 51 9.39 -13.83 -12.41
C LEU A 51 9.00 -14.99 -11.49
N VAL A 52 9.91 -15.45 -10.63
CA VAL A 52 9.59 -16.52 -9.66
C VAL A 52 8.46 -16.11 -8.74
N ILE A 53 8.53 -14.90 -8.17
CA ILE A 53 7.47 -14.38 -7.29
C ILE A 53 6.16 -14.17 -8.05
N ALA A 54 6.20 -13.66 -9.29
CA ALA A 54 5.01 -13.48 -10.12
C ALA A 54 4.32 -14.82 -10.41
N THR A 55 5.09 -15.85 -10.79
CA THR A 55 4.57 -17.19 -11.05
C THR A 55 3.98 -17.81 -9.79
N LEU A 56 4.66 -17.73 -8.65
CA LEU A 56 4.13 -18.25 -7.38
C LEU A 56 2.86 -17.50 -6.95
N ALA A 57 2.84 -16.17 -7.07
CA ALA A 57 1.66 -15.37 -6.80
C ALA A 57 0.51 -15.78 -7.72
N PHE A 58 0.75 -15.92 -9.02
CA PHE A 58 -0.28 -16.33 -9.97
C PHE A 58 -0.85 -17.71 -9.62
N ILE A 59 0.02 -18.71 -9.42
CA ILE A 59 -0.42 -20.08 -9.07
C ILE A 59 -1.23 -20.08 -7.78
N THR A 60 -0.73 -19.44 -6.71
CA THR A 60 -1.41 -19.45 -5.41
C THR A 60 -2.77 -18.74 -5.43
N ARG A 61 -2.89 -17.59 -6.11
CA ARG A 61 -4.16 -16.86 -6.19
C ARG A 61 -5.19 -17.53 -7.11
N PHE A 62 -4.75 -18.21 -8.16
CA PHE A 62 -5.67 -18.85 -9.12
C PHE A 62 -6.01 -20.31 -8.79
N ALA A 63 -5.24 -20.98 -7.94
CA ALA A 63 -5.52 -22.34 -7.51
C ALA A 63 -6.91 -22.44 -6.86
N GLY A 64 -7.78 -23.26 -7.45
CA GLY A 64 -9.13 -23.53 -6.95
C GLY A 64 -10.02 -22.28 -6.83
N LEU A 65 -9.83 -21.26 -7.68
CA LEU A 65 -10.53 -19.98 -7.55
C LEU A 65 -12.07 -20.10 -7.54
N SER A 66 -12.62 -21.07 -8.29
CA SER A 66 -14.07 -21.29 -8.43
C SER A 66 -14.69 -22.21 -7.37
N PHE A 67 -13.92 -22.78 -6.45
CA PHE A 67 -14.37 -23.88 -5.59
C PHE A 67 -15.36 -23.45 -4.49
N ALA A 68 -15.01 -22.46 -3.67
CA ALA A 68 -15.74 -22.16 -2.44
C ALA A 68 -17.03 -21.38 -2.72
N THR A 69 -18.16 -22.04 -2.89
CA THR A 69 -19.46 -21.41 -3.20
C THR A 69 -20.59 -22.08 -2.41
N SER A 70 -21.72 -21.40 -2.25
CA SER A 70 -22.94 -22.00 -1.69
C SER A 70 -23.86 -22.36 -2.85
N ASP A 71 -23.77 -23.59 -3.36
CA ASP A 71 -24.55 -24.06 -4.53
C ASP A 71 -24.41 -23.14 -5.76
N GLY A 72 -23.18 -22.71 -6.05
CA GLY A 72 -22.88 -21.79 -7.15
C GLY A 72 -23.19 -20.32 -6.86
N THR A 73 -23.63 -19.98 -5.65
CA THR A 73 -23.86 -18.59 -5.22
C THR A 73 -22.70 -18.03 -4.38
N PRO A 74 -22.55 -16.69 -4.31
CA PRO A 74 -21.47 -16.04 -3.56
C PRO A 74 -21.53 -16.32 -2.04
N VAL A 75 -20.38 -16.31 -1.37
CA VAL A 75 -20.26 -16.59 0.07
C VAL A 75 -19.72 -15.39 0.83
N PHE A 76 -19.91 -15.35 2.16
CA PHE A 76 -19.50 -14.20 2.98
C PHE A 76 -20.04 -12.87 2.40
N ASP A 77 -19.29 -11.77 2.51
CA ASP A 77 -19.62 -10.46 1.96
C ASP A 77 -19.64 -10.41 0.42
N GLU A 78 -19.22 -11.47 -0.29
CA GLU A 78 -19.47 -11.55 -1.74
C GLU A 78 -20.98 -11.47 -2.02
N LYS A 79 -21.83 -11.94 -1.10
CA LYS A 79 -23.28 -11.81 -1.16
C LYS A 79 -23.77 -10.36 -1.29
N HIS A 80 -22.94 -9.38 -0.94
CA HIS A 80 -23.24 -7.97 -1.12
C HIS A 80 -22.63 -7.43 -2.41
N TYR A 81 -21.31 -7.59 -2.59
CA TYR A 81 -20.59 -6.92 -3.67
C TYR A 81 -20.80 -7.56 -5.03
N VAL A 82 -20.96 -8.89 -5.09
CA VAL A 82 -21.06 -9.64 -6.34
C VAL A 82 -22.42 -9.41 -7.01
N PRO A 83 -23.57 -9.53 -6.31
CA PRO A 83 -24.84 -9.14 -6.91
C PRO A 83 -24.88 -7.67 -7.35
N GLN A 84 -24.34 -6.76 -6.54
CA GLN A 84 -24.28 -5.33 -6.87
C GLN A 84 -23.43 -5.07 -8.13
N ALA A 85 -22.30 -5.77 -8.27
CA ALA A 85 -21.48 -5.71 -9.47
C ALA A 85 -22.24 -6.25 -10.69
N PHE A 86 -23.00 -7.34 -10.54
CA PHE A 86 -23.78 -7.88 -11.64
C PHE A 86 -24.96 -6.99 -12.04
N ASP A 87 -25.53 -6.23 -11.10
CA ASP A 87 -26.48 -5.16 -11.43
C ASP A 87 -25.84 -4.05 -12.25
N MET A 88 -24.56 -3.74 -12.00
CA MET A 88 -23.80 -2.83 -12.86
C MET A 88 -23.55 -3.43 -14.26
N VAL A 89 -23.39 -4.75 -14.38
CA VAL A 89 -23.34 -5.42 -15.70
C VAL A 89 -24.67 -5.30 -16.43
N ARG A 90 -25.79 -5.55 -15.75
CA ARG A 90 -27.13 -5.48 -16.35
C ARG A 90 -27.56 -4.07 -16.74
N SER A 91 -27.15 -3.08 -15.96
CA SER A 91 -27.42 -1.66 -16.22
C SER A 91 -26.32 -1.00 -17.04
N TRP A 92 -25.36 -1.77 -17.58
CA TRP A 92 -24.29 -1.23 -18.40
C TRP A 92 -24.82 -0.74 -19.74
N ASP A 93 -24.32 0.41 -20.16
CA ASP A 93 -24.55 0.96 -21.51
C ASP A 93 -23.17 1.16 -22.18
N ASN A 94 -22.34 2.04 -21.63
CA ASN A 94 -21.01 2.31 -22.15
C ASN A 94 -20.04 2.77 -21.04
N LEU A 95 -18.81 3.13 -21.42
CA LEU A 95 -17.78 3.50 -20.44
C LEU A 95 -18.16 4.70 -19.55
N LEU A 96 -19.01 5.61 -20.05
CA LEU A 96 -19.39 6.85 -19.38
C LEU A 96 -20.77 6.78 -18.73
N ILE A 97 -21.68 5.96 -19.26
CA ILE A 97 -23.09 5.87 -18.87
C ILE A 97 -23.46 4.42 -18.52
N GLY A 98 -24.37 4.24 -17.56
CA GLY A 98 -24.77 2.92 -17.08
C GLY A 98 -23.78 2.35 -16.06
N GLY A 99 -24.07 1.15 -15.53
CA GLY A 99 -23.28 0.54 -14.47
C GLY A 99 -23.60 1.11 -13.09
N ILE A 100 -24.88 1.09 -12.73
CA ILE A 100 -25.38 1.49 -11.42
C ILE A 100 -25.79 0.27 -10.59
N GLU A 101 -25.71 0.44 -9.27
CA GLU A 101 -26.08 -0.59 -8.31
C GLU A 101 -27.52 -0.38 -7.89
N PHE A 102 -28.29 -1.46 -7.77
CA PHE A 102 -29.59 -1.40 -7.12
C PHE A 102 -29.45 -1.50 -5.60
N ASN A 103 -30.37 -0.86 -4.88
CA ASN A 103 -30.43 -0.93 -3.41
C ASN A 103 -31.85 -1.32 -2.96
N PRO A 104 -32.31 -2.54 -3.26
CA PRO A 104 -33.66 -2.96 -2.90
C PRO A 104 -33.79 -3.13 -1.38
N GLY A 105 -34.68 -2.34 -0.76
CA GLY A 105 -35.31 -2.59 0.55
C GLY A 105 -34.43 -2.59 1.81
N PHE A 106 -33.10 -2.72 1.72
CA PHE A 106 -32.25 -2.96 2.89
C PHE A 106 -31.01 -2.05 3.01
N GLY A 107 -30.78 -1.10 2.10
CA GLY A 107 -29.84 0.00 2.36
C GLY A 107 -28.35 -0.36 2.40
N LEU A 108 -27.88 -1.35 1.63
CA LEU A 108 -26.52 -1.92 1.77
C LEU A 108 -25.49 -1.42 0.75
N VAL A 109 -25.83 -0.43 -0.09
CA VAL A 109 -24.85 0.21 -0.99
C VAL A 109 -24.09 1.32 -0.25
N VAL A 110 -23.14 0.92 0.59
CA VAL A 110 -22.45 1.81 1.54
C VAL A 110 -21.00 2.12 1.14
N HIS A 111 -20.50 1.48 0.08
CA HIS A 111 -19.17 1.71 -0.42
C HIS A 111 -19.20 2.43 -1.77
N PRO A 112 -18.24 3.34 -2.03
CA PRO A 112 -18.00 3.90 -3.33
C PRO A 112 -17.95 2.84 -4.46
N PRO A 113 -18.31 3.22 -5.70
CA PRO A 113 -18.68 2.23 -6.72
C PRO A 113 -17.49 1.50 -7.36
N LEU A 114 -16.25 2.03 -7.30
CA LEU A 114 -15.15 1.55 -8.14
C LEU A 114 -14.82 0.07 -7.93
N GLY A 115 -14.83 -0.40 -6.68
CA GLY A 115 -14.49 -1.79 -6.40
C GLY A 115 -15.49 -2.76 -7.03
N LYS A 116 -16.78 -2.39 -7.06
CA LYS A 116 -17.83 -3.18 -7.72
C LYS A 116 -17.79 -3.02 -9.24
N GLN A 117 -17.44 -1.83 -9.75
CA GLN A 117 -17.16 -1.63 -11.18
C GLN A 117 -16.03 -2.56 -11.66
N ILE A 118 -14.98 -2.78 -10.86
CA ILE A 118 -13.89 -3.70 -11.20
C ILE A 118 -14.37 -5.16 -11.23
N ILE A 119 -15.22 -5.58 -10.29
CA ILE A 119 -15.85 -6.91 -10.31
C ILE A 119 -16.73 -7.05 -11.56
N ALA A 120 -17.58 -6.05 -11.84
CA ALA A 120 -18.48 -6.03 -12.97
C ALA A 120 -17.74 -6.20 -14.32
N LEU A 121 -16.57 -5.57 -14.49
CA LEU A 121 -15.74 -5.77 -15.68
C LEU A 121 -15.30 -7.23 -15.88
N SER A 122 -15.07 -7.97 -14.79
CA SER A 122 -14.73 -9.40 -14.87
C SER A 122 -15.96 -10.26 -15.14
N GLU A 123 -17.10 -9.93 -14.52
CA GLU A 123 -18.38 -10.60 -14.77
C GLU A 123 -18.91 -10.36 -16.19
N MET A 124 -18.61 -9.23 -16.83
CA MET A 124 -18.90 -8.99 -18.25
C MET A 124 -18.20 -9.99 -19.16
N VAL A 125 -17.00 -10.46 -18.79
CA VAL A 125 -16.18 -11.37 -19.60
C VAL A 125 -16.49 -12.84 -19.28
N PHE A 126 -16.66 -13.18 -18.01
CA PHE A 126 -16.78 -14.57 -17.54
C PHE A 126 -18.17 -14.93 -16.99
N GLY A 127 -19.14 -14.01 -17.09
CA GLY A 127 -20.51 -14.17 -16.58
C GLY A 127 -20.63 -14.06 -15.06
N TYR A 128 -21.86 -14.19 -14.56
CA TYR A 128 -22.15 -14.34 -13.13
C TYR A 128 -21.76 -15.74 -12.65
N THR A 129 -20.45 -15.98 -12.56
CA THR A 129 -19.87 -17.25 -12.16
C THR A 129 -18.76 -17.03 -11.13
N PRO A 130 -18.41 -18.06 -10.31
CA PRO A 130 -17.31 -17.97 -9.35
C PRO A 130 -16.00 -17.51 -9.95
N LEU A 131 -15.77 -17.82 -11.22
CA LEU A 131 -14.66 -17.27 -11.97
C LEU A 131 -14.84 -15.76 -12.21
N GLY A 132 -15.98 -15.35 -12.75
CA GLY A 132 -16.25 -13.95 -13.10
C GLY A 132 -16.10 -12.96 -11.96
N TRP A 133 -16.63 -13.23 -10.77
CA TRP A 133 -16.49 -12.28 -9.67
C TRP A 133 -15.15 -12.34 -8.92
N ARG A 134 -14.29 -13.35 -9.18
CA ARG A 134 -13.01 -13.55 -8.46
C ARG A 134 -11.76 -13.28 -9.29
N VAL A 135 -11.82 -13.33 -10.63
CA VAL A 135 -10.62 -13.13 -11.47
C VAL A 135 -9.97 -11.76 -11.24
N ALA A 136 -10.75 -10.66 -11.18
CA ALA A 136 -10.19 -9.35 -10.87
C ALA A 136 -9.46 -9.33 -9.52
N GLY A 137 -10.06 -9.94 -8.48
CA GLY A 137 -9.47 -10.08 -7.15
C GLY A 137 -8.12 -10.77 -7.20
N ALA A 138 -8.05 -11.90 -7.92
CA ALA A 138 -6.84 -12.70 -8.05
C ALA A 138 -5.74 -11.95 -8.80
N LEU A 139 -6.08 -11.29 -9.92
CA LEU A 139 -5.14 -10.49 -10.71
C LEU A 139 -4.56 -9.32 -9.92
N LEU A 140 -5.41 -8.52 -9.27
CA LEU A 140 -4.95 -7.41 -8.44
C LEU A 140 -4.23 -7.89 -7.19
N GLY A 141 -4.56 -9.07 -6.65
CA GLY A 141 -3.81 -9.74 -5.60
C GLY A 141 -2.39 -10.12 -6.00
N VAL A 142 -2.18 -10.61 -7.24
CA VAL A 142 -0.83 -10.77 -7.82
C VAL A 142 -0.13 -9.41 -7.91
N GLY A 143 -0.85 -8.39 -8.36
CA GLY A 143 -0.38 -7.01 -8.41
C GLY A 143 0.09 -6.48 -7.03
N VAL A 144 -0.64 -6.75 -5.95
CA VAL A 144 -0.27 -6.36 -4.58
C VAL A 144 1.05 -7.00 -4.17
N VAL A 145 1.26 -8.28 -4.43
CA VAL A 145 2.52 -8.97 -4.13
C VAL A 145 3.69 -8.31 -4.87
N LEU A 146 3.53 -8.10 -6.18
CA LEU A 146 4.57 -7.52 -7.00
C LEU A 146 4.87 -6.07 -6.60
N LEU A 147 3.84 -5.26 -6.33
CA LEU A 147 4.03 -3.90 -5.86
C LEU A 147 4.68 -3.84 -4.47
N THR A 148 4.38 -4.79 -3.57
CA THR A 148 5.04 -4.91 -2.27
C THR A 148 6.53 -5.20 -2.44
N MET A 149 6.86 -6.15 -3.32
CA MET A 149 8.22 -6.46 -3.71
C MET A 149 8.93 -5.24 -4.34
N GLN A 150 8.27 -4.53 -5.26
CA GLN A 150 8.85 -3.36 -5.92
C GLN A 150 9.01 -2.16 -4.99
N LEU A 151 8.12 -1.97 -4.03
CA LEU A 151 8.26 -0.97 -2.98
C LEU A 151 9.49 -1.26 -2.12
N ALA A 152 9.64 -2.51 -1.65
CA ALA A 152 10.84 -2.96 -0.94
C ALA A 152 12.10 -2.77 -1.78
N ARG A 153 12.05 -3.10 -3.08
CA ARG A 153 13.17 -2.92 -4.02
C ARG A 153 13.60 -1.46 -4.17
N THR A 154 12.62 -0.57 -4.27
CA THR A 154 12.84 0.87 -4.48
C THR A 154 13.50 1.49 -3.25
N ILE A 155 12.95 1.24 -2.06
CA ILE A 155 13.48 1.85 -0.84
C ILE A 155 14.80 1.21 -0.37
N SER A 156 14.99 -0.10 -0.57
CA SER A 156 16.20 -0.80 -0.13
C SER A 156 17.35 -0.75 -1.14
N ALA A 157 17.04 -0.54 -2.42
CA ALA A 157 17.96 -0.76 -3.54
C ALA A 157 18.62 -2.15 -3.51
N SER A 158 17.89 -3.19 -3.08
CA SER A 158 18.38 -4.57 -3.00
C SER A 158 17.36 -5.55 -3.59
N TRP A 159 17.82 -6.37 -4.54
CA TRP A 159 17.00 -7.45 -5.11
C TRP A 159 16.73 -8.55 -4.06
N GLN A 160 17.64 -8.77 -3.10
CA GLN A 160 17.43 -9.75 -2.02
C GLN A 160 16.30 -9.32 -1.10
N VAL A 161 16.31 -8.07 -0.63
CA VAL A 161 15.24 -7.53 0.23
C VAL A 161 13.91 -7.51 -0.52
N ALA A 162 13.92 -7.17 -1.80
CA ALA A 162 12.74 -7.27 -2.66
C ALA A 162 12.21 -8.71 -2.73
N ALA A 163 13.07 -9.68 -3.00
CA ALA A 163 12.70 -11.09 -3.07
C ALA A 163 12.15 -11.61 -1.72
N MET A 164 12.73 -11.19 -0.60
CA MET A 164 12.21 -11.50 0.74
C MET A 164 10.80 -10.94 0.93
N ALA A 165 10.56 -9.67 0.57
CA ALA A 165 9.23 -9.06 0.67
C ALA A 165 8.21 -9.76 -0.24
N GLY A 166 8.58 -10.07 -1.48
CA GLY A 166 7.74 -10.80 -2.42
C GLY A 166 7.40 -12.20 -1.92
N PHE A 167 8.40 -12.94 -1.42
CA PHE A 167 8.23 -14.29 -0.87
C PHE A 167 7.27 -14.29 0.31
N ILE A 168 7.47 -13.39 1.28
CA ILE A 168 6.59 -13.25 2.45
C ILE A 168 5.17 -12.87 2.01
N ALA A 169 5.00 -11.98 1.03
CA ALA A 169 3.69 -11.58 0.51
C ALA A 169 2.96 -12.67 -0.29
N VAL A 170 3.69 -13.54 -0.99
CA VAL A 170 3.10 -14.72 -1.65
C VAL A 170 2.45 -15.63 -0.61
N PHE A 171 3.16 -15.88 0.49
CA PHE A 171 2.79 -16.83 1.55
C PHE A 171 2.12 -16.18 2.77
N ASP A 172 1.54 -15.00 2.61
CA ASP A 172 0.67 -14.40 3.61
C ASP A 172 -0.79 -14.82 3.36
N GLY A 173 -1.40 -15.49 4.34
CA GLY A 173 -2.77 -15.99 4.24
C GLY A 173 -3.84 -14.91 4.08
N VAL A 174 -3.65 -13.71 4.62
CA VAL A 174 -4.61 -12.60 4.46
C VAL A 174 -4.60 -12.06 3.05
N LEU A 175 -3.42 -11.79 2.48
CA LEU A 175 -3.28 -11.39 1.08
C LEU A 175 -3.77 -12.49 0.12
N LEU A 176 -3.57 -13.77 0.46
CA LEU A 176 -4.09 -14.88 -0.33
C LEU A 176 -5.62 -14.91 -0.30
N VAL A 177 -6.22 -15.03 0.87
CA VAL A 177 -7.67 -15.24 0.99
C VAL A 177 -8.42 -14.04 0.42
N THR A 178 -8.07 -12.80 0.78
CA THR A 178 -8.77 -11.63 0.23
C THR A 178 -8.67 -11.47 -1.28
N SER A 179 -7.61 -12.00 -1.91
CA SER A 179 -7.49 -12.00 -3.36
C SER A 179 -8.33 -13.08 -4.07
N ARG A 180 -8.83 -14.08 -3.34
CA ARG A 180 -9.55 -15.23 -3.89
C ARG A 180 -11.08 -15.10 -3.80
N PHE A 181 -11.59 -13.99 -3.30
CA PHE A 181 -13.03 -13.71 -3.18
C PHE A 181 -13.33 -12.35 -3.81
N GLY A 182 -14.57 -12.14 -4.23
CA GLY A 182 -15.11 -10.87 -4.75
C GLY A 182 -15.23 -9.78 -3.69
N MET A 183 -14.11 -9.48 -3.02
CA MET A 183 -13.99 -8.55 -1.90
C MET A 183 -13.32 -7.25 -2.34
N LEU A 184 -13.76 -6.12 -1.79
CA LEU A 184 -13.24 -4.80 -2.17
C LEU A 184 -11.84 -4.50 -1.59
N ASP A 185 -11.47 -5.16 -0.49
CA ASP A 185 -10.26 -4.85 0.29
C ASP A 185 -8.97 -5.05 -0.51
N ILE A 186 -8.91 -6.06 -1.38
CA ILE A 186 -7.73 -6.32 -2.21
C ILE A 186 -7.53 -5.24 -3.28
N PHE A 187 -8.63 -4.71 -3.85
CA PHE A 187 -8.58 -3.62 -4.83
C PHE A 187 -8.09 -2.33 -4.18
N GLN A 188 -8.62 -2.01 -3.01
CA GLN A 188 -8.18 -0.84 -2.27
C GLN A 188 -6.69 -0.95 -1.92
N THR A 189 -6.27 -2.12 -1.44
CA THR A 189 -4.88 -2.41 -1.08
C THR A 189 -3.94 -2.26 -2.28
N PHE A 190 -4.34 -2.77 -3.46
CA PHE A 190 -3.58 -2.58 -4.70
C PHE A 190 -3.30 -1.10 -4.98
N PHE A 191 -4.34 -0.26 -4.96
CA PHE A 191 -4.19 1.17 -5.22
C PHE A 191 -3.36 1.88 -4.14
N ILE A 192 -3.50 1.49 -2.87
CA ILE A 192 -2.71 2.04 -1.76
C ILE A 192 -1.21 1.72 -1.93
N VAL A 193 -0.86 0.47 -2.21
CA VAL A 193 0.55 0.07 -2.37
C VAL A 193 1.12 0.67 -3.65
N ALA A 194 0.33 0.78 -4.72
CA ALA A 194 0.71 1.47 -5.95
C ALA A 194 1.01 2.96 -5.70
N ALA A 195 0.18 3.65 -4.89
CA ALA A 195 0.42 5.03 -4.49
C ALA A 195 1.71 5.17 -3.67
N ALA A 196 1.96 4.28 -2.72
CA ALA A 196 3.19 4.28 -1.93
C ALA A 196 4.43 4.04 -2.79
N TYR A 197 4.37 3.08 -3.71
CA TYR A 197 5.43 2.83 -4.70
C TYR A 197 5.70 4.07 -5.55
N ALA A 198 4.65 4.69 -6.10
CA ALA A 198 4.78 5.89 -6.91
C ALA A 198 5.40 7.06 -6.11
N LEU A 199 5.03 7.25 -4.84
CA LEU A 199 5.65 8.26 -3.98
C LEU A 199 7.12 7.97 -3.65
N ALA A 200 7.49 6.70 -3.48
CA ALA A 200 8.89 6.31 -3.30
C ALA A 200 9.72 6.67 -4.56
N ARG A 201 9.19 6.38 -5.76
CA ARG A 201 9.82 6.74 -7.04
C ARG A 201 9.88 8.25 -7.27
N ASP A 202 8.82 8.96 -6.90
CA ASP A 202 8.77 10.43 -6.93
C ASP A 202 9.86 11.04 -6.05
N HIS A 203 10.05 10.51 -4.84
CA HIS A 203 11.09 10.95 -3.92
C HIS A 203 12.50 10.74 -4.49
N GLU A 204 12.77 9.59 -5.11
CA GLU A 204 14.04 9.33 -5.79
C GLU A 204 14.30 10.30 -6.95
N GLN A 205 13.28 10.52 -7.79
CA GLN A 205 13.38 11.44 -8.93
C GLN A 205 13.67 12.86 -8.48
N VAL A 206 12.98 13.35 -7.45
CA VAL A 206 13.22 14.71 -6.93
C VAL A 206 14.56 14.82 -6.23
N ARG A 207 14.99 13.78 -5.49
CA ARG A 207 16.34 13.75 -4.93
C ARG A 207 17.41 13.82 -6.01
N ALA A 208 17.23 13.12 -7.14
CA ALA A 208 18.15 13.16 -8.28
C ALA A 208 18.18 14.54 -8.95
N ARG A 209 17.01 15.14 -9.24
CA ARG A 209 16.91 16.50 -9.78
C ARG A 209 17.58 17.54 -8.88
N LEU A 210 17.37 17.42 -7.57
CA LEU A 210 17.97 18.34 -6.59
C LEU A 210 19.48 18.14 -6.46
N HIS A 211 19.97 16.90 -6.58
CA HIS A 211 21.40 16.60 -6.63
C HIS A 211 22.08 17.23 -7.85
N ALA A 212 21.51 17.03 -9.03
CA ALA A 212 22.03 17.62 -10.26
C ALA A 212 22.05 19.16 -10.18
N ALA A 213 21.03 19.78 -9.57
CA ALA A 213 21.02 21.23 -9.36
C ALA A 213 22.10 21.70 -8.36
N TRP A 214 22.46 20.86 -7.38
CA TRP A 214 23.54 21.10 -6.44
C TRP A 214 24.92 21.00 -7.12
N GLU A 215 25.17 19.93 -7.88
CA GLU A 215 26.42 19.73 -8.63
C GLU A 215 26.67 20.88 -9.62
N ASN A 216 25.63 21.31 -10.32
CA ASN A 216 25.71 22.42 -11.28
C ASN A 216 25.72 23.82 -10.62
N ARG A 217 25.78 23.91 -9.28
CA ARG A 217 25.76 25.16 -8.50
C ARG A 217 24.54 26.06 -8.79
N GLN A 218 23.40 25.44 -9.14
CA GLN A 218 22.18 26.15 -9.54
C GLN A 218 21.23 26.44 -8.37
N LEU A 219 21.49 25.92 -7.17
CA LEU A 219 20.65 26.17 -5.99
C LEU A 219 20.54 27.65 -5.61
N GLY A 220 21.57 28.45 -5.92
CA GLY A 220 21.62 29.88 -5.63
C GLY A 220 20.83 30.78 -6.59
N ARG A 221 20.32 30.25 -7.72
CA ARG A 221 19.57 31.04 -8.72
C ARG A 221 18.30 31.67 -8.16
N SER A 222 17.74 31.10 -7.10
CA SER A 222 16.59 31.66 -6.40
C SER A 222 16.68 31.32 -4.91
N PRO A 223 16.28 32.22 -3.99
CA PRO A 223 16.28 31.95 -2.55
C PRO A 223 15.47 30.71 -2.15
N PHE A 224 14.48 30.33 -2.97
CA PHE A 224 13.57 29.21 -2.75
C PHE A 224 14.09 27.87 -3.30
N GLY A 225 15.30 27.83 -3.90
CA GLY A 225 15.87 26.64 -4.55
C GLY A 225 15.45 26.49 -6.02
N PRO A 226 15.53 25.29 -6.62
CA PRO A 226 15.02 25.01 -7.97
C PRO A 226 13.52 24.68 -7.98
N ARG A 227 12.91 24.70 -9.17
CA ARG A 227 11.59 24.12 -9.46
C ARG A 227 11.77 22.71 -10.02
N PHE A 228 10.86 21.80 -9.71
CA PHE A 228 10.99 20.39 -10.12
C PHE A 228 10.19 20.03 -11.38
N GLY A 229 9.52 20.98 -12.02
CA GLY A 229 8.64 20.71 -13.15
C GLY A 229 7.47 19.79 -12.76
N PHE A 230 6.83 19.18 -13.75
CA PHE A 230 5.78 18.20 -13.50
C PHE A 230 6.36 16.91 -12.89
N ARG A 231 5.63 16.35 -11.91
CA ARG A 231 6.02 15.14 -11.15
C ARG A 231 5.07 14.01 -11.51
N TRP A 232 5.36 13.30 -12.60
CA TRP A 232 4.53 12.21 -13.11
C TRP A 232 4.28 11.12 -12.06
N TRP A 233 5.29 10.74 -11.29
CA TRP A 233 5.13 9.77 -10.20
C TRP A 233 4.20 10.25 -9.09
N ARG A 234 4.24 11.53 -8.73
CA ARG A 234 3.29 12.12 -7.78
C ARG A 234 1.87 12.17 -8.34
N PHE A 235 1.73 12.52 -9.61
CA PHE A 235 0.45 12.49 -10.31
C PHE A 235 -0.14 11.07 -10.30
N THR A 236 0.66 10.06 -10.64
CA THR A 236 0.27 8.63 -10.54
C THR A 236 -0.17 8.28 -9.12
N ALA A 237 0.58 8.71 -8.09
CA ALA A 237 0.16 8.48 -6.70
C ALA A 237 -1.20 9.11 -6.39
N GLY A 238 -1.47 10.31 -6.92
CA GLY A 238 -2.78 10.96 -6.86
C GLY A 238 -3.90 10.17 -7.50
N VAL A 239 -3.69 9.67 -8.72
CA VAL A 239 -4.66 8.81 -9.42
C VAL A 239 -4.96 7.56 -8.59
N MET A 240 -3.92 6.88 -8.10
CA MET A 240 -4.07 5.68 -7.28
C MET A 240 -4.78 5.96 -5.95
N LEU A 241 -4.49 7.08 -5.28
CA LEU A 241 -5.20 7.49 -4.06
C LEU A 241 -6.68 7.80 -4.33
N GLY A 242 -6.99 8.44 -5.46
CA GLY A 242 -8.36 8.66 -5.90
C GLY A 242 -9.12 7.36 -6.18
N MET A 243 -8.46 6.41 -6.83
CA MET A 243 -9.01 5.07 -7.05
C MET A 243 -9.24 4.33 -5.72
N SER A 244 -8.29 4.38 -4.78
CA SER A 244 -8.47 3.82 -3.42
C SER A 244 -9.69 4.42 -2.70
N LEU A 245 -9.84 5.75 -2.74
CA LEU A 245 -11.00 6.44 -2.19
C LEU A 245 -12.30 6.04 -2.90
N GLY A 246 -12.23 5.82 -4.21
CA GLY A 246 -13.32 5.31 -5.04
C GLY A 246 -13.71 3.86 -4.76
N VAL A 247 -12.92 3.10 -3.99
CA VAL A 247 -13.24 1.75 -3.50
C VAL A 247 -13.82 1.79 -2.08
N LYS A 248 -13.14 2.48 -1.13
CA LYS A 248 -13.61 2.67 0.25
C LYS A 248 -13.13 4.02 0.82
N TRP A 249 -13.92 4.62 1.72
CA TRP A 249 -13.62 5.90 2.36
C TRP A 249 -12.36 5.90 3.25
N SER A 250 -11.90 4.74 3.71
CA SER A 250 -10.60 4.63 4.39
C SER A 250 -9.43 5.09 3.50
N GLY A 251 -9.62 5.23 2.18
CA GLY A 251 -8.67 5.91 1.28
C GLY A 251 -8.33 7.35 1.69
N LEU A 252 -9.22 8.05 2.42
CA LEU A 252 -8.96 9.38 2.98
C LEU A 252 -7.77 9.39 3.94
N TYR A 253 -7.59 8.32 4.72
CA TYR A 253 -6.48 8.21 5.65
C TYR A 253 -5.15 8.19 4.90
N PHE A 254 -5.08 7.47 3.78
CA PHE A 254 -3.88 7.42 2.96
C PHE A 254 -3.62 8.74 2.24
N ILE A 255 -4.65 9.44 1.75
CA ILE A 255 -4.51 10.80 1.20
C ILE A 255 -3.84 11.72 2.22
N MET A 256 -4.32 11.72 3.47
CA MET A 256 -3.77 12.56 4.54
C MET A 256 -2.32 12.17 4.88
N PHE A 257 -2.08 10.90 5.23
CA PHE A 257 -0.76 10.45 5.70
C PHE A 257 0.30 10.52 4.60
N PHE A 258 -0.01 10.10 3.38
CA PHE A 258 0.93 10.18 2.25
C PHE A 258 1.11 11.62 1.75
N GLY A 259 0.06 12.44 1.78
CA GLY A 259 0.15 13.88 1.49
C GLY A 259 1.13 14.59 2.42
N LEU A 260 0.96 14.40 3.75
CA LEU A 260 1.86 14.94 4.76
C LEU A 260 3.28 14.41 4.59
N MET A 261 3.45 13.09 4.42
CA MET A 261 4.76 12.48 4.17
C MET A 261 5.45 13.10 2.95
N SER A 262 4.73 13.33 1.85
CA SER A 262 5.29 13.91 0.62
C SER A 262 5.77 15.35 0.84
N VAL A 263 4.95 16.20 1.48
CA VAL A 263 5.29 17.60 1.77
C VAL A 263 6.48 17.70 2.73
N PHE A 264 6.48 16.92 3.82
CA PHE A 264 7.60 16.92 4.78
C PHE A 264 8.88 16.32 4.18
N SER A 265 8.77 15.34 3.29
CA SER A 265 9.92 14.76 2.59
C SER A 265 10.57 15.77 1.65
N ASP A 266 9.79 16.56 0.91
CA ASP A 266 10.29 17.64 0.06
C ASP A 266 10.98 18.73 0.88
N LEU A 267 10.36 19.16 1.99
CA LEU A 267 10.96 20.11 2.93
C LEU A 267 12.29 19.58 3.49
N ALA A 268 12.33 18.32 3.89
CA ALA A 268 13.53 17.67 4.41
C ALA A 268 14.65 17.57 3.35
N LEU A 269 14.31 17.33 2.08
CA LEU A 269 15.27 17.36 0.98
C LEU A 269 15.82 18.77 0.75
N ARG A 270 14.97 19.81 0.69
CA ARG A 270 15.44 21.20 0.53
C ARG A 270 16.37 21.64 1.66
N ARG A 271 16.04 21.27 2.90
CA ARG A 271 16.90 21.53 4.07
C ARG A 271 18.24 20.81 3.94
N ARG A 272 18.23 19.53 3.55
CA ARG A 272 19.45 18.72 3.40
C ARG A 272 20.41 19.26 2.34
N TYR A 273 19.87 19.81 1.25
CA TYR A 273 20.67 20.41 0.17
C TYR A 273 21.05 21.87 0.40
N GLY A 274 20.73 22.44 1.57
CA GLY A 274 21.15 23.80 1.92
C GLY A 274 20.41 24.91 1.16
N VAL A 275 19.15 24.69 0.76
CA VAL A 275 18.33 25.75 0.15
C VAL A 275 18.10 26.87 1.18
N ARG A 276 18.46 28.12 0.81
CA ARG A 276 18.47 29.28 1.73
C ARG A 276 17.14 29.53 2.46
N ARG A 277 16.03 29.61 1.72
CA ARG A 277 14.67 29.74 2.28
C ARG A 277 13.91 28.43 2.09
N HIS A 278 14.41 27.34 2.66
CA HIS A 278 13.86 25.99 2.43
C HIS A 278 12.37 25.85 2.83
N ILE A 279 11.92 26.47 3.94
CA ILE A 279 10.51 26.41 4.38
C ILE A 279 9.62 27.12 3.35
N THR A 280 9.88 28.39 3.09
CA THR A 280 9.10 29.18 2.11
C THR A 280 9.19 28.58 0.71
N GLY A 281 10.35 28.00 0.35
CA GLY A 281 10.53 27.32 -0.93
C GLY A 281 9.67 26.06 -1.07
N ALA A 282 9.59 25.23 -0.02
CA ALA A 282 8.67 24.10 -0.01
C ALA A 282 7.21 24.56 -0.06
N LEU A 283 6.84 25.54 0.77
CA LEU A 283 5.47 26.04 0.87
C LEU A 283 4.95 26.65 -0.44
N ILE A 284 5.78 27.41 -1.15
CA ILE A 284 5.35 28.10 -2.39
C ILE A 284 5.47 27.19 -3.61
N ARG A 285 6.46 26.28 -3.65
CA ARG A 285 6.77 25.52 -4.88
C ARG A 285 6.35 24.07 -4.86
N ASP A 286 6.34 23.43 -3.70
CA ASP A 286 6.07 22.00 -3.58
C ASP A 286 4.66 21.74 -3.07
N THR A 287 4.21 22.50 -2.06
CA THR A 287 2.90 22.31 -1.43
C THR A 287 1.73 22.51 -2.39
N PRO A 288 1.66 23.55 -3.26
CA PRO A 288 0.53 23.70 -4.17
C PRO A 288 0.44 22.55 -5.18
N ALA A 289 1.60 22.10 -5.70
CA ALA A 289 1.66 20.93 -6.57
C ALA A 289 1.29 19.64 -5.83
N ALA A 290 1.67 19.51 -4.56
CA ALA A 290 1.26 18.38 -3.72
C ALA A 290 -0.25 18.39 -3.44
N LEU A 291 -0.85 19.54 -3.12
CA LEU A 291 -2.30 19.66 -2.93
C LEU A 291 -3.06 19.36 -4.23
N ALA A 292 -2.58 19.86 -5.37
CA ALA A 292 -3.18 19.57 -6.66
C ALA A 292 -3.14 18.06 -6.99
N SER A 293 -1.96 17.42 -6.86
CA SER A 293 -1.81 16.01 -7.23
C SER A 293 -2.33 15.03 -6.18
N LEU A 294 -2.23 15.33 -4.88
CA LEU A 294 -2.52 14.39 -3.80
C LEU A 294 -3.81 14.70 -3.04
N VAL A 295 -4.52 15.78 -3.37
CA VAL A 295 -5.84 16.09 -2.79
C VAL A 295 -6.87 16.37 -3.88
N ALA A 296 -6.66 17.42 -4.69
CA ALA A 296 -7.63 17.82 -5.70
C ALA A 296 -7.86 16.74 -6.76
N LEU A 297 -6.78 16.11 -7.25
CA LEU A 297 -6.87 15.01 -8.22
C LEU A 297 -7.56 13.77 -7.64
N PRO A 298 -7.21 13.24 -6.45
CA PRO A 298 -7.98 12.16 -5.82
C PRO A 298 -9.47 12.45 -5.67
N VAL A 299 -9.83 13.69 -5.29
CA VAL A 299 -11.24 14.11 -5.19
C VAL A 299 -11.91 14.10 -6.57
N ALA A 300 -11.24 14.61 -7.60
CA ALA A 300 -11.77 14.58 -8.97
C ALA A 300 -11.95 13.14 -9.48
N ILE A 301 -11.01 12.25 -9.22
CA ILE A 301 -11.11 10.83 -9.55
C ILE A 301 -12.25 10.17 -8.78
N TYR A 302 -12.40 10.48 -7.49
CA TYR A 302 -13.52 10.00 -6.69
C TYR A 302 -14.84 10.40 -7.33
N VAL A 303 -15.06 11.69 -7.61
CA VAL A 303 -16.28 12.16 -8.29
C VAL A 303 -16.49 11.45 -9.65
N TRP A 304 -15.41 11.19 -10.39
CA TRP A 304 -15.48 10.46 -11.66
C TRP A 304 -15.91 8.99 -11.50
N THR A 305 -15.61 8.32 -10.38
CA THR A 305 -16.13 6.95 -10.17
C THR A 305 -17.66 6.92 -10.06
N TRP A 306 -18.27 8.03 -9.67
CA TRP A 306 -19.74 8.24 -9.61
C TRP A 306 -20.36 8.70 -10.94
N ARG A 307 -19.60 8.76 -12.05
CA ARG A 307 -20.13 9.19 -13.37
C ARG A 307 -21.43 8.48 -13.77
N ALA A 308 -21.52 7.18 -13.54
CA ALA A 308 -22.69 6.34 -13.82
C ALA A 308 -23.93 6.76 -13.01
N TRP A 309 -23.72 7.12 -11.74
CA TRP A 309 -24.78 7.61 -10.86
C TRP A 309 -25.30 8.96 -11.35
N PHE A 310 -24.41 9.88 -11.76
CA PHE A 310 -24.81 11.18 -12.30
C PHE A 310 -25.56 11.07 -13.64
N ALA A 311 -25.19 10.10 -14.47
CA ALA A 311 -25.79 9.87 -15.78
C ALA A 311 -27.09 9.06 -15.73
N SER A 312 -27.46 8.51 -14.58
CA SER A 312 -28.66 7.67 -14.44
C SER A 312 -29.84 8.44 -13.84
N ASP A 313 -31.05 8.07 -14.26
CA ASP A 313 -32.32 8.53 -13.68
C ASP A 313 -32.84 7.60 -12.56
N THR A 314 -32.38 6.34 -12.53
CA THR A 314 -32.89 5.34 -11.57
C THR A 314 -31.90 5.03 -10.44
N ALA A 315 -30.79 5.77 -10.37
CA ALA A 315 -29.82 5.59 -9.32
C ALA A 315 -30.40 5.90 -7.93
N VAL A 316 -29.88 5.22 -6.92
CA VAL A 316 -30.32 5.35 -5.54
C VAL A 316 -30.17 6.81 -5.07
N TYR A 317 -31.24 7.37 -4.49
CA TYR A 317 -31.35 8.78 -4.06
C TYR A 317 -31.12 9.83 -5.16
N ARG A 318 -31.22 9.45 -6.44
CA ARG A 318 -31.01 10.36 -7.58
C ARG A 318 -31.97 11.55 -7.59
N HIS A 319 -33.19 11.34 -7.11
CA HIS A 319 -34.28 12.32 -7.06
C HIS A 319 -34.68 12.72 -5.63
N ALA A 320 -33.80 12.51 -4.64
CA ALA A 320 -34.06 12.78 -3.21
C ALA A 320 -34.52 14.22 -2.91
N LYS A 321 -34.17 15.17 -3.79
CA LYS A 321 -34.61 16.57 -3.70
C LYS A 321 -36.12 16.72 -3.96
N VAL A 322 -36.70 15.94 -4.87
CA VAL A 322 -38.07 16.14 -5.37
C VAL A 322 -39.05 15.07 -4.90
N ASP A 323 -38.57 13.88 -4.50
CA ASP A 323 -39.39 12.76 -4.02
C ASP A 323 -39.87 12.89 -2.55
N GLY A 324 -39.50 13.98 -1.87
CA GLY A 324 -39.85 14.24 -0.46
C GLY A 324 -38.85 13.70 0.56
N THR A 325 -37.80 12.99 0.15
CA THR A 325 -36.76 12.43 1.04
C THR A 325 -35.97 13.52 1.78
N ILE A 326 -35.61 14.60 1.08
CA ILE A 326 -34.97 15.76 1.69
C ILE A 326 -36.04 16.71 2.22
N GLU A 327 -35.96 17.04 3.52
CA GLU A 327 -36.84 18.02 4.18
C GLU A 327 -36.83 19.39 3.50
N SER A 328 -37.96 20.10 3.53
CA SER A 328 -38.14 21.41 2.86
C SER A 328 -37.20 22.50 3.38
N GLY A 329 -36.85 22.47 4.67
CA GLY A 329 -35.94 23.43 5.30
C GLY A 329 -34.45 23.14 5.12
N SER A 330 -34.07 22.03 4.47
CA SER A 330 -32.67 21.62 4.34
C SER A 330 -31.87 22.52 3.40
N ALA A 331 -30.66 22.89 3.79
CA ALA A 331 -29.72 23.63 2.93
C ALA A 331 -29.38 22.89 1.62
N LEU A 332 -29.55 21.55 1.58
CA LEU A 332 -29.35 20.76 0.35
C LEU A 332 -30.32 21.18 -0.77
N LYS A 333 -31.51 21.70 -0.44
CA LYS A 333 -32.50 22.18 -1.42
C LYS A 333 -31.98 23.36 -2.25
N LEU A 334 -30.96 24.09 -1.78
CA LEU A 334 -30.33 25.20 -2.49
C LEU A 334 -29.44 24.74 -3.65
N LEU A 335 -29.02 23.46 -3.67
CA LEU A 335 -28.13 22.91 -4.69
C LEU A 335 -28.91 22.39 -5.91
N PRO A 336 -28.27 22.26 -7.09
CA PRO A 336 -28.84 21.54 -8.22
C PRO A 336 -29.27 20.12 -7.82
N GLU A 337 -30.34 19.60 -8.43
CA GLU A 337 -30.98 18.34 -8.01
C GLU A 337 -30.00 17.17 -7.88
N ALA A 338 -29.21 16.90 -8.92
CA ALA A 338 -28.24 15.81 -8.91
C ALA A 338 -27.21 15.97 -7.78
N VAL A 339 -26.75 17.19 -7.52
CA VAL A 339 -25.78 17.49 -6.47
C VAL A 339 -26.42 17.32 -5.09
N SER A 340 -27.65 17.80 -4.90
CA SER A 340 -28.44 17.62 -3.68
C SER A 340 -28.64 16.14 -3.35
N GLY A 341 -29.06 15.34 -4.34
CA GLY A 341 -29.23 13.89 -4.17
C GLY A 341 -27.92 13.18 -3.84
N TRP A 342 -26.82 13.57 -4.50
CA TRP A 342 -25.50 12.99 -4.26
C TRP A 342 -24.97 13.29 -2.84
N PHE A 343 -25.14 14.53 -2.36
CA PHE A 343 -24.79 14.88 -0.99
C PHE A 343 -25.69 14.18 0.04
N TYR A 344 -26.98 14.07 -0.25
CA TYR A 344 -27.89 13.31 0.61
C TYR A 344 -27.48 11.84 0.71
N TYR A 345 -27.12 11.20 -0.42
CA TYR A 345 -26.58 9.85 -0.46
C TYR A 345 -25.36 9.71 0.47
N HIS A 346 -24.38 10.62 0.34
CA HIS A 346 -23.17 10.58 1.16
C HIS A 346 -23.50 10.77 2.63
N LYS A 347 -24.43 11.67 2.95
CA LYS A 347 -24.91 11.87 4.32
C LYS A 347 -25.58 10.60 4.86
N SER A 348 -26.47 9.95 4.11
CA SER A 348 -27.14 8.73 4.56
C SER A 348 -26.17 7.58 4.81
N VAL A 349 -25.14 7.44 3.96
CA VAL A 349 -24.08 6.43 4.16
C VAL A 349 -23.20 6.77 5.37
N LEU A 350 -22.89 8.04 5.60
CA LEU A 350 -22.14 8.48 6.77
C LEU A 350 -22.93 8.21 8.05
N ASP A 351 -24.23 8.55 8.07
CA ASP A 351 -25.12 8.34 9.20
C ASP A 351 -25.23 6.82 9.51
N PHE A 352 -25.37 5.98 8.48
CA PHE A 352 -25.33 4.51 8.62
C PHE A 352 -24.00 4.02 9.22
N HIS A 353 -22.87 4.48 8.69
CA HIS A 353 -21.57 4.07 9.23
C HIS A 353 -21.31 4.58 10.66
N ALA A 354 -21.88 5.72 11.04
CA ALA A 354 -21.80 6.27 12.38
C ALA A 354 -22.71 5.54 13.37
N SER A 355 -23.83 4.96 12.92
CA SER A 355 -24.74 4.19 13.77
C SER A 355 -24.29 2.75 14.01
N LEU A 356 -23.36 2.20 13.22
CA LEU A 356 -22.83 0.83 13.39
C LEU A 356 -21.87 0.70 14.59
N THR A 357 -22.38 0.90 15.80
CA THR A 357 -21.60 0.81 17.04
C THR A 357 -22.02 -0.38 17.90
N SER A 358 -21.05 -0.94 18.64
CA SER A 358 -21.33 -1.98 19.63
C SER A 358 -22.24 -1.46 20.74
N SER A 359 -22.05 -0.20 21.15
CA SER A 359 -22.88 0.49 22.13
C SER A 359 -24.35 0.66 21.73
N SER A 360 -24.67 0.70 20.44
CA SER A 360 -26.05 0.83 19.93
C SER A 360 -26.73 -0.53 19.72
N GLY A 361 -26.13 -1.62 20.21
CA GLY A 361 -26.71 -2.96 20.20
C GLY A 361 -26.32 -3.79 18.97
N HIS A 362 -25.49 -3.27 18.06
CA HIS A 362 -24.92 -4.08 16.99
C HIS A 362 -23.88 -5.06 17.54
N SER A 363 -24.15 -6.35 17.42
CA SER A 363 -23.23 -7.42 17.84
C SER A 363 -23.13 -8.45 16.73
N HIS A 364 -21.90 -8.80 16.35
CA HIS A 364 -21.63 -9.84 15.37
C HIS A 364 -20.58 -10.82 15.91
N PRO A 365 -20.79 -12.15 15.77
CA PRO A 365 -19.88 -13.17 16.33
C PRO A 365 -18.43 -13.06 15.84
N TRP A 366 -18.22 -12.47 14.66
CA TRP A 366 -16.90 -12.29 14.05
C TRP A 366 -16.33 -10.86 14.20
N ASP A 367 -16.96 -9.98 14.99
CA ASP A 367 -16.45 -8.63 15.27
C ASP A 367 -15.06 -8.69 15.91
N SER A 368 -14.10 -7.95 15.37
CA SER A 368 -12.74 -7.89 15.87
C SER A 368 -12.19 -6.47 15.87
N LYS A 369 -11.39 -6.19 16.89
CA LYS A 369 -10.93 -4.84 17.20
C LYS A 369 -9.45 -4.62 16.84
N PRO A 370 -9.00 -3.37 16.62
CA PRO A 370 -7.67 -3.08 16.07
C PRO A 370 -6.50 -3.82 16.74
N TRP A 371 -6.46 -3.89 18.06
CA TRP A 371 -5.41 -4.61 18.78
C TRP A 371 -5.37 -6.11 18.51
N ALA A 372 -6.53 -6.75 18.33
CA ALA A 372 -6.58 -8.17 17.97
C ALA A 372 -5.99 -8.42 16.58
N TRP A 373 -6.03 -7.41 15.69
CA TRP A 373 -5.48 -7.55 14.35
C TRP A 373 -3.95 -7.63 14.36
N LEU A 374 -3.27 -6.96 15.29
CA LEU A 374 -1.81 -6.92 15.36
C LEU A 374 -1.14 -8.29 15.60
N VAL A 375 -1.91 -9.27 16.06
CA VAL A 375 -1.42 -10.63 16.32
C VAL A 375 -2.28 -11.70 15.63
N GLY A 376 -3.24 -11.29 14.77
CA GLY A 376 -4.19 -12.20 14.13
C GLY A 376 -5.03 -12.99 15.15
N ALA A 377 -5.38 -12.38 16.28
CA ALA A 377 -6.05 -13.09 17.38
C ALA A 377 -7.48 -13.53 17.05
N ARG A 378 -8.16 -12.83 16.13
CA ARG A 378 -9.55 -13.12 15.77
C ARG A 378 -9.71 -13.13 14.25
N PRO A 379 -9.52 -14.30 13.59
CA PRO A 379 -9.78 -14.45 12.16
C PRO A 379 -11.27 -14.37 11.87
N VAL A 380 -11.62 -14.29 10.58
CA VAL A 380 -13.02 -14.20 10.13
C VAL A 380 -13.33 -15.36 9.20
N LEU A 381 -14.43 -16.07 9.43
CA LEU A 381 -14.88 -17.18 8.60
C LEU A 381 -15.47 -16.68 7.27
N TYR A 382 -14.99 -17.22 6.15
CA TYR A 382 -15.44 -16.91 4.78
C TYR A 382 -16.30 -18.02 4.18
N TYR A 383 -15.98 -19.27 4.51
CA TYR A 383 -16.69 -20.44 4.00
C TYR A 383 -16.63 -21.57 5.03
N SER A 384 -17.74 -22.26 5.20
CA SER A 384 -17.88 -23.42 6.07
C SER A 384 -18.76 -24.46 5.44
N ASN A 385 -18.27 -25.69 5.40
CA ASN A 385 -19.04 -26.88 5.07
C ASN A 385 -18.65 -27.98 6.08
N THR A 386 -19.58 -28.35 6.95
CA THR A 386 -19.38 -29.32 8.05
C THR A 386 -20.01 -30.66 7.71
N ASP A 387 -19.77 -31.66 8.57
CA ASP A 387 -20.49 -32.94 8.55
C ASP A 387 -20.31 -33.71 7.23
N LEU A 388 -19.13 -33.57 6.61
CA LEU A 388 -18.75 -34.32 5.41
C LEU A 388 -18.24 -35.70 5.80
N ASP A 389 -18.60 -36.71 5.01
CA ASP A 389 -18.06 -38.05 5.17
C ASP A 389 -16.59 -38.10 4.74
N CYS A 390 -15.75 -38.68 5.60
CA CYS A 390 -14.35 -38.90 5.31
C CYS A 390 -13.97 -40.38 5.24
N LEU A 391 -12.76 -40.62 4.71
CA LEU A 391 -12.14 -41.94 4.74
C LEU A 391 -12.19 -42.51 6.16
N LEU A 392 -12.59 -43.78 6.26
CA LEU A 392 -12.70 -44.55 7.50
C LEU A 392 -13.84 -44.10 8.46
N GLY A 393 -14.88 -43.43 7.96
CA GLY A 393 -16.08 -43.11 8.74
C GLY A 393 -15.88 -42.00 9.80
N SER A 394 -14.86 -41.17 9.62
CA SER A 394 -14.65 -39.97 10.45
C SER A 394 -15.38 -38.76 9.86
N SER A 395 -15.74 -37.78 10.70
CA SER A 395 -16.29 -36.50 10.25
C SER A 395 -15.21 -35.59 9.69
N CYS A 396 -15.53 -34.95 8.58
CA CYS A 396 -14.69 -34.00 7.88
C CYS A 396 -15.37 -32.66 7.70
N ARG A 397 -14.54 -31.64 7.47
CA ARG A 397 -15.01 -30.28 7.20
C ARG A 397 -14.12 -29.55 6.20
N GLN A 398 -14.70 -28.54 5.58
CA GLN A 398 -14.02 -27.58 4.73
C GLN A 398 -14.25 -26.19 5.30
N MET A 399 -13.17 -25.51 5.67
CA MET A 399 -13.24 -24.19 6.27
C MET A 399 -12.30 -23.24 5.54
N ILE A 400 -12.76 -22.03 5.25
CA ILE A 400 -11.90 -20.94 4.79
C ILE A 400 -12.02 -19.80 5.76
N TYR A 401 -10.89 -19.43 6.35
CA TYR A 401 -10.76 -18.27 7.22
C TYR A 401 -9.92 -17.20 6.55
N LEU A 402 -10.31 -15.95 6.71
CA LEU A 402 -9.37 -14.86 6.58
C LEU A 402 -8.39 -14.94 7.75
N PHE A 403 -7.23 -15.50 7.46
CA PHE A 403 -6.28 -15.93 8.46
C PHE A 403 -4.86 -15.54 8.05
N GLY A 404 -4.16 -14.84 8.92
CA GLY A 404 -2.78 -14.43 8.70
C GLY A 404 -1.82 -15.57 8.96
N THR A 405 -0.77 -15.72 8.14
CA THR A 405 0.27 -16.73 8.42
C THR A 405 0.95 -16.38 9.76
N PRO A 406 0.82 -17.18 10.84
CA PRO A 406 1.08 -16.68 12.20
C PRO A 406 2.49 -16.12 12.42
N ILE A 407 3.51 -16.75 11.83
CA ILE A 407 4.91 -16.29 11.94
C ILE A 407 5.19 -14.95 11.25
N ILE A 408 4.34 -14.52 10.31
CA ILE A 408 4.37 -13.17 9.74
C ILE A 408 3.66 -12.21 10.70
N TRP A 409 2.46 -12.58 11.15
CA TRP A 409 1.57 -11.71 11.93
C TRP A 409 2.06 -11.46 13.35
N TRP A 410 2.62 -12.47 14.02
CA TRP A 410 3.23 -12.31 15.34
C TRP A 410 4.48 -11.42 15.32
N LEU A 411 5.05 -11.16 14.15
CA LEU A 411 6.14 -10.19 13.98
C LEU A 411 5.66 -8.78 13.66
N ILE A 412 4.36 -8.49 13.54
CA ILE A 412 3.87 -7.13 13.25
C ILE A 412 4.40 -6.14 14.30
N VAL A 413 4.17 -6.40 15.59
CA VAL A 413 4.59 -5.48 16.66
C VAL A 413 6.12 -5.34 16.71
N PRO A 414 6.91 -6.43 16.77
CA PRO A 414 8.37 -6.34 16.68
C PRO A 414 8.87 -5.58 15.45
N ALA A 415 8.29 -5.82 14.27
CA ALA A 415 8.72 -5.18 13.02
C ALA A 415 8.40 -3.68 13.00
N VAL A 416 7.25 -3.27 13.52
CA VAL A 416 6.90 -1.84 13.66
C VAL A 416 7.82 -1.16 14.66
N LEU A 417 8.07 -1.76 15.83
CA LEU A 417 8.98 -1.21 16.84
C LEU A 417 10.41 -1.10 16.31
N TRP A 418 10.90 -2.15 15.63
CA TRP A 418 12.21 -2.15 14.98
C TRP A 418 12.30 -1.09 13.88
N GLY A 419 11.23 -0.92 13.10
CA GLY A 419 11.14 0.11 12.08
C GLY A 419 11.22 1.51 12.67
N LEU A 420 10.45 1.77 13.75
CA LEU A 420 10.48 3.05 14.47
C LEU A 420 11.87 3.33 15.03
N TRP A 421 12.49 2.34 15.68
CA TRP A 421 13.85 2.45 16.19
C TRP A 421 14.85 2.72 15.05
N SER A 422 14.77 1.99 13.95
CA SER A 422 15.64 2.19 12.77
C SER A 422 15.47 3.57 12.15
N LEU A 423 14.24 4.08 12.08
CA LEU A 423 13.95 5.41 11.53
C LEU A 423 14.45 6.54 12.44
N VAL A 424 14.14 6.46 13.75
CA VAL A 424 14.37 7.56 14.71
C VAL A 424 15.79 7.54 15.26
N ILE A 425 16.26 6.37 15.70
CA ILE A 425 17.58 6.18 16.31
C ILE A 425 18.61 5.87 15.24
N GLY A 426 18.33 4.86 14.39
CA GLY A 426 19.21 4.47 13.28
C GLY A 426 19.28 5.50 12.14
N ARG A 427 18.36 6.48 12.12
CA ARG A 427 18.22 7.50 11.05
C ARG A 427 18.07 6.90 9.66
N ASP A 428 17.58 5.67 9.59
CA ASP A 428 17.37 4.93 8.36
C ASP A 428 16.00 5.27 7.76
N ARG A 429 16.01 6.20 6.80
CA ARG A 429 14.79 6.68 6.14
C ARG A 429 14.08 5.64 5.29
N ARG A 430 14.69 4.47 5.04
CA ARG A 430 14.05 3.37 4.29
C ARG A 430 12.78 2.89 4.97
N PHE A 431 12.71 2.99 6.30
CA PHE A 431 11.55 2.59 7.08
C PHE A 431 10.39 3.62 7.07
N LEU A 432 10.61 4.83 6.56
CA LEU A 432 9.60 5.90 6.61
C LEU A 432 8.31 5.53 5.88
N VAL A 433 8.42 5.16 4.60
CA VAL A 433 7.25 4.84 3.76
C VAL A 433 6.42 3.69 4.34
N PRO A 434 6.99 2.53 4.69
CA PRO A 434 6.20 1.44 5.27
C PRO A 434 5.63 1.77 6.65
N LEU A 435 6.33 2.53 7.51
CA LEU A 435 5.75 2.96 8.79
C LEU A 435 4.55 3.91 8.60
N VAL A 436 4.64 4.85 7.67
CA VAL A 436 3.54 5.77 7.36
C VAL A 436 2.37 5.01 6.75
N GLY A 437 2.63 4.05 5.85
CA GLY A 437 1.59 3.19 5.26
C GLY A 437 0.87 2.35 6.31
N PHE A 438 1.62 1.73 7.23
CA PHE A 438 1.04 1.03 8.38
C PHE A 438 0.23 1.97 9.27
N ALA A 439 0.76 3.14 9.62
CA ALA A 439 0.07 4.09 10.48
C ALA A 439 -1.23 4.62 9.85
N ALA A 440 -1.22 4.93 8.56
CA ALA A 440 -2.41 5.37 7.81
C ALA A 440 -3.53 4.32 7.83
N ALA A 441 -3.15 3.05 7.77
CA ALA A 441 -4.06 1.92 7.74
C ALA A 441 -4.57 1.51 9.14
N PHE A 442 -3.81 1.79 10.20
CA PHE A 442 -4.07 1.27 11.55
C PHE A 442 -4.55 2.35 12.54
N VAL A 443 -3.87 3.50 12.61
CA VAL A 443 -4.10 4.51 13.66
C VAL A 443 -5.52 5.09 13.66
N PRO A 444 -6.14 5.44 12.51
CA PRO A 444 -7.49 6.00 12.50
C PRO A 444 -8.52 5.09 13.17
N TRP A 445 -8.35 3.78 13.07
CA TRP A 445 -9.27 2.81 13.67
C TRP A 445 -9.22 2.78 15.20
N LEU A 446 -8.13 3.24 15.81
CA LEU A 446 -8.05 3.41 17.26
C LEU A 446 -8.98 4.52 17.77
N ALA A 447 -9.28 5.51 16.93
CA ALA A 447 -10.17 6.62 17.28
C ALA A 447 -11.66 6.24 17.19
N SER A 448 -12.01 5.18 16.45
CA SER A 448 -13.40 4.72 16.25
C SER A 448 -13.63 3.35 16.89
N PHE A 449 -13.14 3.18 18.13
CA PHE A 449 -13.10 1.87 18.79
C PHE A 449 -14.46 1.20 18.97
N ASP A 450 -15.48 2.00 19.24
CA ASP A 450 -16.86 1.53 19.48
C ASP A 450 -17.55 1.05 18.20
N ARG A 451 -17.01 1.38 17.02
CA ARG A 451 -17.55 0.91 15.74
C ARG A 451 -17.43 -0.62 15.64
N GLN A 452 -18.40 -1.28 15.01
CA GLN A 452 -18.24 -2.68 14.63
C GLN A 452 -17.20 -2.83 13.51
N MET A 453 -16.25 -3.72 13.69
CA MET A 453 -15.10 -3.87 12.79
C MET A 453 -14.72 -5.33 12.63
N TYR A 454 -13.88 -5.61 11.63
CA TYR A 454 -13.55 -6.99 11.28
C TYR A 454 -12.08 -7.10 10.91
N PHE A 455 -11.59 -8.34 10.81
CA PHE A 455 -10.18 -8.57 10.56
C PHE A 455 -9.72 -8.14 9.16
N PHE A 456 -10.63 -8.07 8.18
CA PHE A 456 -10.30 -7.61 6.83
C PHE A 456 -9.87 -6.13 6.74
N TYR A 457 -10.14 -5.32 7.78
CA TYR A 457 -9.58 -3.97 7.88
C TYR A 457 -8.05 -3.96 8.03
N ALA A 458 -7.45 -5.11 8.32
CA ALA A 458 -6.00 -5.27 8.41
C ALA A 458 -5.28 -5.44 7.05
N VAL A 459 -6.03 -5.79 6.00
CA VAL A 459 -5.48 -6.09 4.66
C VAL A 459 -4.65 -4.92 4.10
N PRO A 460 -5.06 -3.64 4.23
CA PRO A 460 -4.26 -2.54 3.69
C PRO A 460 -2.93 -2.30 4.42
N PHE A 461 -2.77 -2.75 5.67
CA PHE A 461 -1.52 -2.52 6.42
C PHE A 461 -0.49 -3.63 6.22
N ILE A 462 -0.91 -4.87 5.94
CA ILE A 462 0.01 -6.02 5.91
C ILE A 462 1.13 -5.88 4.86
N PRO A 463 0.92 -5.33 3.64
CA PRO A 463 2.02 -5.11 2.70
C PRO A 463 3.15 -4.26 3.28
N PHE A 464 2.80 -3.22 4.05
CA PHE A 464 3.78 -2.35 4.66
C PHE A 464 4.55 -3.03 5.78
N VAL A 465 3.90 -3.87 6.58
CA VAL A 465 4.58 -4.70 7.59
C VAL A 465 5.54 -5.68 6.93
N ILE A 466 5.14 -6.33 5.83
CA ILE A 466 6.01 -7.24 5.08
C ILE A 466 7.26 -6.51 4.60
N VAL A 467 7.13 -5.26 4.14
CA VAL A 467 8.28 -4.42 3.78
C VAL A 467 9.16 -4.10 5.01
N LEU A 468 8.57 -3.83 6.19
CA LEU A 468 9.33 -3.63 7.44
C LEU A 468 10.14 -4.89 7.81
N ILE A 469 9.49 -6.05 7.77
CA ILE A 469 10.13 -7.35 8.04
C ILE A 469 11.27 -7.58 7.05
N ALA A 470 11.03 -7.39 5.75
CA ALA A 470 12.05 -7.58 4.73
C ALA A 470 13.25 -6.63 4.90
N LEU A 471 13.02 -5.37 5.30
CA LEU A 471 14.10 -4.43 5.61
C LEU A 471 14.91 -4.88 6.84
N ALA A 472 14.24 -5.37 7.90
CA ALA A 472 14.90 -5.89 9.09
C ALA A 472 15.73 -7.15 8.76
N LEU A 473 15.18 -8.08 7.99
CA LEU A 473 15.91 -9.25 7.49
C LEU A 473 17.09 -8.84 6.60
N GLY A 474 16.93 -7.79 5.80
CA GLY A 474 18.00 -7.21 4.99
C GLY A 474 19.15 -6.62 5.81
N GLN A 475 18.86 -6.04 6.98
CA GLN A 475 19.88 -5.57 7.92
C GLN A 475 20.57 -6.74 8.66
N LEU A 476 19.85 -7.83 8.91
CA LEU A 476 20.35 -9.03 9.58
C LEU A 476 21.19 -9.92 8.65
N SER A 477 20.85 -9.99 7.38
CA SER A 477 21.57 -10.80 6.39
C SER A 477 23.05 -10.39 6.30
N GLY A 478 23.96 -11.37 6.28
CA GLY A 478 25.40 -11.13 6.25
C GLY A 478 26.04 -10.73 7.57
N THR A 479 25.27 -10.58 8.66
CA THR A 479 25.79 -10.24 9.99
C THR A 479 26.17 -11.48 10.82
N GLY A 480 26.97 -11.28 11.87
CA GLY A 480 27.37 -12.31 12.82
C GLY A 480 28.59 -13.14 12.38
N LYS A 481 29.01 -14.08 13.24
CA LYS A 481 30.14 -14.97 12.95
C LYS A 481 29.82 -15.88 11.75
N GLN A 482 30.85 -16.21 10.98
CA GLN A 482 30.76 -17.23 9.94
C GLN A 482 30.50 -18.60 10.57
N ILE A 483 29.71 -19.44 9.90
CA ILE A 483 29.47 -20.81 10.36
C ILE A 483 30.75 -21.64 10.17
N SER A 484 31.09 -22.42 11.20
CA SER A 484 32.28 -23.27 11.17
C SER A 484 32.19 -24.32 10.04
N PRO A 485 33.31 -24.64 9.37
CA PRO A 485 33.38 -25.71 8.38
C PRO A 485 33.39 -27.12 9.02
N ALA A 486 32.58 -27.35 10.05
CA ALA A 486 32.55 -28.61 10.78
C ALA A 486 31.11 -29.11 10.94
N GLY A 487 30.92 -30.43 10.83
CA GLY A 487 29.63 -31.09 10.96
C GLY A 487 28.57 -30.51 10.02
N LEU A 488 27.40 -30.18 10.57
CA LEU A 488 26.28 -29.56 9.84
C LEU A 488 26.67 -28.26 9.12
N GLY A 489 27.67 -27.54 9.62
CA GLY A 489 28.16 -26.31 9.00
C GLY A 489 28.77 -26.49 7.61
N ASN A 490 29.38 -27.66 7.33
CA ASN A 490 29.88 -27.98 5.99
C ASN A 490 28.74 -28.20 4.99
N VAL A 491 27.66 -28.85 5.41
CA VAL A 491 26.48 -29.08 4.57
C VAL A 491 25.84 -27.74 4.19
N ILE A 492 25.64 -26.86 5.18
CA ILE A 492 25.05 -25.53 4.97
C ILE A 492 25.90 -24.68 4.02
N ARG A 493 27.23 -24.69 4.20
CA ARG A 493 28.15 -23.96 3.31
C ARG A 493 28.19 -24.54 1.90
N GLY A 494 28.10 -25.87 1.77
CA GLY A 494 28.01 -26.56 0.48
C GLY A 494 26.76 -26.15 -0.29
N LEU A 495 25.59 -26.19 0.37
CA LEU A 495 24.31 -25.77 -0.24
C LEU A 495 24.29 -24.28 -0.61
N ALA A 496 24.91 -23.42 0.19
CA ALA A 496 25.00 -21.99 -0.07
C ALA A 496 26.10 -21.61 -1.08
N GLY A 497 26.95 -22.57 -1.48
CA GLY A 497 28.07 -22.34 -2.41
C GLY A 497 29.20 -21.46 -1.84
N GLY A 498 29.34 -21.37 -0.52
CA GLY A 498 30.37 -20.52 0.10
C GLY A 498 30.23 -20.31 1.61
N PRO A 499 31.08 -19.43 2.20
CA PRO A 499 30.94 -19.01 3.60
C PRO A 499 29.59 -18.30 3.85
N VAL A 500 28.92 -18.68 4.95
CA VAL A 500 27.62 -18.11 5.34
C VAL A 500 27.69 -17.60 6.77
N SER A 501 27.17 -16.39 6.99
CA SER A 501 27.06 -15.82 8.32
C SER A 501 25.83 -16.35 9.06
N ARG A 502 25.89 -16.37 10.40
CA ARG A 502 24.73 -16.75 11.24
C ARG A 502 23.46 -15.95 10.93
N GLY A 503 23.58 -14.65 10.64
CA GLY A 503 22.46 -13.81 10.25
C GLY A 503 21.78 -14.28 8.96
N THR A 504 22.55 -14.66 7.94
CA THR A 504 21.99 -15.21 6.70
C THR A 504 21.26 -16.54 6.92
N VAL A 505 21.78 -17.40 7.79
CA VAL A 505 21.08 -18.64 8.15
C VAL A 505 19.77 -18.35 8.89
N LEU A 506 19.77 -17.44 9.86
CA LEU A 506 18.55 -17.07 10.57
C LEU A 506 17.47 -16.52 9.63
N VAL A 507 17.86 -15.66 8.67
CA VAL A 507 16.96 -15.17 7.62
C VAL A 507 16.41 -16.34 6.79
N THR A 508 17.26 -17.28 6.39
CA THR A 508 16.84 -18.44 5.58
C THR A 508 15.87 -19.34 6.36
N VAL A 509 16.16 -19.60 7.64
CA VAL A 509 15.29 -20.37 8.53
C VAL A 509 13.94 -19.67 8.71
N TYR A 510 13.93 -18.35 8.88
CA TYR A 510 12.67 -17.58 8.97
C TYR A 510 11.83 -17.71 7.70
N LEU A 511 12.43 -17.55 6.52
CA LEU A 511 11.71 -17.70 5.25
C LEU A 511 11.20 -19.15 5.05
N ALA A 512 11.99 -20.16 5.43
CA ALA A 512 11.54 -21.54 5.41
C ALA A 512 10.36 -21.78 6.37
N ALA A 513 10.39 -21.17 7.55
CA ALA A 513 9.30 -21.25 8.52
C ALA A 513 8.03 -20.52 8.04
N VAL A 514 8.15 -19.40 7.32
CA VAL A 514 7.03 -18.75 6.63
C VAL A 514 6.33 -19.71 5.68
N LEU A 515 7.09 -20.39 4.81
CA LEU A 515 6.54 -21.40 3.90
C LEU A 515 5.92 -22.57 4.66
N ALA A 516 6.60 -23.11 5.68
CA ALA A 516 6.10 -24.23 6.46
C ALA A 516 4.77 -23.89 7.15
N PHE A 517 4.66 -22.72 7.78
CA PHE A 517 3.42 -22.28 8.43
C PHE A 517 2.31 -22.09 7.38
N PHE A 518 2.62 -21.47 6.24
CA PHE A 518 1.64 -21.34 5.16
C PHE A 518 1.11 -22.70 4.69
N LEU A 519 1.98 -23.70 4.54
CA LEU A 519 1.59 -25.05 4.14
C LEU A 519 0.74 -25.75 5.20
N VAL A 520 1.10 -25.63 6.49
CA VAL A 520 0.32 -26.19 7.61
C VAL A 520 -1.09 -25.60 7.66
N PHE A 521 -1.22 -24.29 7.51
CA PHE A 521 -2.52 -23.61 7.52
C PHE A 521 -3.24 -23.64 6.16
N SER A 522 -2.65 -24.25 5.13
CA SER A 522 -3.20 -24.22 3.77
C SER A 522 -4.60 -24.81 3.66
N SER A 523 -4.96 -25.79 4.49
CA SER A 523 -6.32 -26.33 4.55
C SER A 523 -7.36 -25.26 4.87
N ASN A 524 -7.05 -24.36 5.82
CA ASN A 524 -7.95 -23.29 6.25
C ASN A 524 -7.87 -22.03 5.37
N LEU A 525 -6.91 -21.97 4.45
CA LEU A 525 -6.77 -20.89 3.48
C LEU A 525 -7.39 -21.24 2.12
N TYR A 526 -7.29 -22.50 1.71
CA TYR A 526 -7.81 -22.99 0.44
C TYR A 526 -9.17 -23.69 0.57
N GLY A 527 -9.53 -24.19 1.76
CA GLY A 527 -10.76 -24.92 2.01
C GLY A 527 -10.67 -26.39 1.65
N TYR A 528 -9.49 -27.01 1.81
CA TYR A 528 -9.34 -28.44 1.58
C TYR A 528 -10.16 -29.25 2.60
N THR A 529 -10.75 -30.36 2.14
CA THR A 529 -11.43 -31.30 3.04
C THR A 529 -10.40 -31.91 3.98
N VAL A 530 -10.59 -31.72 5.28
CA VAL A 530 -9.71 -32.27 6.31
C VAL A 530 -10.52 -32.91 7.44
N PRO A 531 -9.99 -33.96 8.08
CA PRO A 531 -10.59 -34.52 9.28
C PRO A 531 -10.71 -33.49 10.40
N ASP A 532 -11.72 -33.65 11.25
CA ASP A 532 -11.96 -32.75 12.38
C ASP A 532 -10.74 -32.63 13.31
N TRP A 533 -10.01 -33.72 13.56
CA TRP A 533 -8.81 -33.68 14.38
C TRP A 533 -7.71 -32.78 13.79
N TRP A 534 -7.57 -32.74 12.46
CA TRP A 534 -6.60 -31.86 11.80
C TRP A 534 -7.03 -30.41 11.92
N TYR A 535 -8.30 -30.12 11.66
CA TYR A 535 -8.85 -28.78 11.84
C TYR A 535 -8.64 -28.26 13.28
N GLU A 536 -9.00 -29.06 14.28
CA GLU A 536 -8.85 -28.69 15.70
C GLU A 536 -7.37 -28.47 16.06
N SER A 537 -6.44 -29.21 15.45
CA SER A 537 -4.99 -29.02 15.66
C SER A 537 -4.46 -27.67 15.14
N LEU A 538 -5.17 -27.02 14.21
CA LEU A 538 -4.82 -25.71 13.67
C LEU A 538 -5.35 -24.56 14.53
N MET A 539 -6.27 -24.82 15.48
CA MET A 539 -6.85 -23.82 16.37
C MET A 539 -5.93 -23.53 17.57
N TRP A 540 -4.74 -22.97 17.29
CA TRP A 540 -3.71 -22.75 18.31
C TRP A 540 -4.09 -21.72 19.37
N MET A 541 -5.01 -20.79 19.07
CA MET A 541 -5.57 -19.85 20.04
C MET A 541 -7.06 -20.16 20.28
N PRO A 542 -7.55 -20.09 21.53
CA PRO A 542 -8.97 -20.30 21.82
C PRO A 542 -9.90 -19.37 21.03
N SER A 543 -9.45 -18.15 20.73
CA SER A 543 -10.18 -17.13 19.97
C SER A 543 -10.24 -17.38 18.46
N TRP A 544 -9.61 -18.45 17.97
CA TRP A 544 -9.71 -18.87 16.56
C TRP A 544 -10.89 -19.80 16.29
N ARG A 545 -11.52 -20.31 17.36
CA ARG A 545 -12.67 -21.21 17.27
C ARG A 545 -13.97 -20.46 16.97
#